data_AF-K5ZUX6-F1
#
_entry.id   AF-K5ZUX6-F1
#
_cell.length_a   1.000
_cell.length_b   1.000
_cell.length_c   1.000
_cell.angle_alpha   90.00
_cell.angle_beta   90.00
_cell.angle_gamma   90.00
#
_symmetry.space_group_name_H-M   'P 1'
#
loop_
_entity.id
_entity.type
_entity.pdbx_description
1 polymer ?
#
loop_
_entity_poly.entity_id
_entity_poly.type
_entity_poly.pdbx_seq_one_letter_code
_entity_poly.pdbx_strand_id
1 'polypeptide(L)'
;MKSKFLVSIVACLSIFQACDNCLDETKYTYSISSETFYNTLEEANAAVLAPLDVMRSAYNSNFFATLEINTEYCYPKGVYQTYKAYNGFVNSTHITRSESNWTNLYKAIMYCNTAIEKLPAATEMTEAEIAAYLGELRFLRGFNYFNLVKY
;
A
#
# COMPACT_ATOMS: atom_id res chain seq x y z
N MET A 1 42.35 11.64 55.34
CA MET A 1 42.66 11.12 53.99
C MET A 1 41.53 10.29 53.39
N LYS A 2 40.85 9.43 54.17
CA LYS A 2 39.75 8.57 53.68
C LYS A 2 38.52 9.33 53.12
N SER A 3 38.11 10.46 53.72
CA SER A 3 36.95 11.22 53.20
C SER A 3 37.24 11.98 51.89
N LYS A 4 38.49 12.44 51.69
CA LYS A 4 38.90 13.08 50.41
C LYS A 4 38.92 12.07 49.25
N PHE A 5 39.22 10.80 49.54
CA PHE A 5 39.18 9.71 48.58
C PHE A 5 37.74 9.34 48.18
N LEU A 6 36.82 9.31 49.15
CA LEU A 6 35.39 9.08 48.93
C LEU A 6 34.74 10.17 48.07
N VAL A 7 35.06 11.44 48.30
CA VAL A 7 34.55 12.57 47.48
C VAL A 7 35.05 12.47 46.03
N SER A 8 36.29 12.05 45.82
CA SER A 8 36.85 11.86 44.47
C SER A 8 36.19 10.69 43.72
N ILE A 9 35.81 9.62 44.42
CA ILE A 9 35.09 8.47 43.84
C ILE A 9 33.68 8.88 43.44
N VAL A 10 32.96 9.59 44.31
CA VAL A 10 31.59 10.07 44.01
C VAL A 10 31.59 11.03 42.82
N ALA A 11 32.58 11.93 42.72
CA ALA A 11 32.74 12.84 41.59
C ALA A 11 33.04 12.10 40.26
N CYS A 12 33.80 11.01 40.30
CA CYS A 12 34.04 10.16 39.12
C CYS A 12 32.80 9.37 38.69
N LEU A 13 31.93 8.95 39.63
CA LEU A 13 30.69 8.23 39.31
C LEU A 13 29.61 9.14 38.72
N SER A 14 29.60 10.44 39.03
CA SER A 14 28.64 11.40 38.46
C SER A 14 28.86 11.69 36.97
N ILE A 15 30.03 11.37 36.41
CA ILE A 15 30.35 11.62 35.00
C ILE A 15 29.69 10.56 34.07
N PHE A 16 29.22 9.44 34.63
CA PHE A 16 28.59 8.35 33.87
C PHE A 16 27.07 8.49 33.68
N GLN A 17 26.43 9.52 34.25
CA GLN A 17 24.97 9.74 34.15
C GLN A 17 24.54 10.55 32.90
N ALA A 18 25.46 10.90 32.01
CA ALA A 18 25.20 11.88 30.94
C ALA A 18 24.80 11.29 29.57
N CYS A 19 24.61 9.96 29.43
CA CYS A 19 24.49 9.30 28.12
C CYS A 19 23.15 8.63 27.78
N ASP A 20 22.08 8.79 28.56
CA ASP A 20 20.80 8.16 28.19
C ASP A 20 20.01 8.93 27.12
N ASN A 21 20.25 10.24 26.95
CA ASN A 21 19.48 11.09 26.02
C ASN A 21 20.23 11.49 24.73
N CYS A 22 21.38 10.88 24.44
CA CYS A 22 22.19 11.29 23.27
C CYS A 22 21.70 10.70 21.94
N LEU A 23 20.79 9.73 21.97
CA LEU A 23 20.27 9.08 20.76
C LEU A 23 18.78 8.70 20.95
N ASP A 24 17.90 9.70 20.88
CA ASP A 24 16.45 9.46 20.78
C ASP A 24 16.09 9.06 19.34
N GLU A 25 16.27 7.77 19.02
CA GLU A 25 15.92 7.22 17.71
C GLU A 25 14.41 7.28 17.44
N THR A 26 13.53 7.54 18.43
CA THR A 26 12.08 7.57 18.20
C THR A 26 11.64 8.79 17.37
N LYS A 27 12.39 9.90 17.44
CA LYS A 27 12.19 11.08 16.57
C LYS A 27 12.74 10.90 15.15
N TYR A 28 13.70 10.01 14.96
CA TYR A 28 14.42 9.84 13.69
C TYR A 28 14.16 8.51 12.99
N THR A 29 13.49 7.56 13.66
CA THR A 29 12.95 6.37 13.03
C THR A 29 11.67 6.77 12.33
N TYR A 30 11.84 7.38 11.15
CA TYR A 30 10.84 7.51 10.09
C TYR A 30 10.43 6.12 9.57
N SER A 31 10.19 5.14 10.44
CA SER A 31 9.37 4.01 10.01
C SER A 31 7.98 4.60 9.85
N ILE A 32 7.56 4.80 8.60
CA ILE A 32 6.15 4.91 8.26
C ILE A 32 5.51 3.60 8.74
N SER A 33 5.12 3.59 10.01
CA SER A 33 4.46 2.48 10.65
C SER A 33 3.01 2.56 10.21
N SER A 34 2.43 1.42 9.84
CA SER A 34 1.01 1.35 9.54
C SER A 34 0.13 1.79 10.72
N GLU A 35 0.69 1.86 11.93
CA GLU A 35 -0.01 2.29 13.13
C GLU A 35 -0.07 3.82 13.26
N THR A 36 0.93 4.55 12.75
CA THR A 36 1.03 6.02 12.92
C THR A 36 0.71 6.81 11.65
N PHE A 37 0.72 6.18 10.48
CA PHE A 37 0.59 6.87 9.19
C PHE A 37 -0.81 7.39 8.85
N TYR A 38 -1.90 6.86 9.39
CA TYR A 38 -3.26 7.20 8.92
C TYR A 38 -3.91 8.27 9.80
N ASN A 39 -3.27 9.42 9.99
CA ASN A 39 -3.71 10.42 10.97
C ASN A 39 -4.11 11.77 10.38
N THR A 40 -3.40 12.24 9.35
CA THR A 40 -3.59 13.58 8.74
C THR A 40 -4.31 13.54 7.39
N LEU A 41 -4.80 14.70 6.94
CA LEU A 41 -5.41 14.86 5.61
C LEU A 41 -4.45 14.48 4.46
N GLU A 42 -3.17 14.83 4.58
CA GLU A 42 -2.17 14.53 3.55
C GLU A 42 -1.94 13.02 3.44
N GLU A 43 -1.85 12.34 4.58
CA GLU A 43 -1.68 10.89 4.62
C GLU A 43 -2.93 10.14 4.16
N ALA A 44 -4.13 10.64 4.49
CA ALA A 44 -5.39 10.09 3.99
C ALA A 44 -5.49 10.22 2.46
N ASN A 45 -5.08 11.36 1.90
CA ASN A 45 -4.97 11.54 0.46
C ASN A 45 -3.93 10.58 -0.15
N ALA A 46 -2.76 10.43 0.48
CA ALA A 46 -1.76 9.45 0.04
C ALA A 46 -2.28 8.00 0.08
N ALA A 47 -3.11 7.66 1.07
CA ALA A 47 -3.77 6.36 1.18
C ALA A 47 -4.76 6.08 0.04
N VAL A 48 -5.42 7.11 -0.52
CA VAL A 48 -6.23 7.01 -1.74
C VAL A 48 -5.37 6.92 -3.00
N LEU A 49 -4.25 7.63 -3.05
CA LEU A 49 -3.34 7.60 -4.20
C LEU A 49 -2.63 6.23 -4.35
N ALA A 50 -2.36 5.52 -3.25
CA ALA A 50 -1.70 4.21 -3.27
C ALA A 50 -2.43 3.15 -4.13
N PRO A 51 -3.74 2.88 -3.98
CA PRO A 51 -4.44 1.97 -4.89
C PRO A 51 -4.50 2.51 -6.32
N LEU A 52 -4.69 3.82 -6.52
CA LEU A 52 -4.73 4.43 -7.85
C LEU A 52 -3.43 4.24 -8.63
N ASP A 53 -2.28 4.35 -7.97
CA ASP A 53 -0.97 4.13 -8.57
C ASP A 53 -0.85 2.72 -9.18
N VAL A 54 -1.18 1.69 -8.39
CA VAL A 54 -1.11 0.29 -8.84
C VAL A 54 -2.16 -0.03 -9.88
N MET A 55 -3.34 0.61 -9.80
CA MET A 55 -4.40 0.46 -10.79
C MET A 55 -3.94 0.88 -12.19
N ARG A 56 -3.00 1.83 -12.35
CA ARG A 56 -2.44 2.18 -13.67
C ARG A 56 -1.78 0.98 -14.35
N SER A 57 -1.11 0.12 -13.59
CA SER A 57 -0.53 -1.12 -14.10
C SER A 57 -1.56 -2.25 -14.21
N ALA A 58 -2.55 -2.29 -13.33
CA ALA A 58 -3.63 -3.27 -13.36
C ALA A 58 -4.51 -3.13 -14.62
N TYR A 59 -4.89 -1.91 -14.99
CA TYR A 59 -5.73 -1.59 -16.14
C TYR A 59 -4.90 -1.14 -17.35
N ASN A 60 -3.86 -1.91 -17.67
CA ASN A 60 -3.04 -1.65 -18.86
C ASN A 60 -3.72 -2.16 -20.14
N SER A 61 -3.07 -1.98 -21.29
CA SER A 61 -3.60 -2.43 -22.58
C SER A 61 -3.90 -3.93 -22.67
N ASN A 62 -3.20 -4.78 -21.90
CA ASN A 62 -3.48 -6.21 -21.84
C ASN A 62 -4.83 -6.50 -21.18
N PHE A 63 -5.16 -5.78 -20.10
CA PHE A 63 -6.45 -5.93 -19.42
C PHE A 63 -7.62 -5.65 -20.39
N PHE A 64 -7.58 -4.52 -21.09
CA PHE A 64 -8.63 -4.19 -22.06
C PHE A 64 -8.65 -5.13 -23.26
N ALA A 65 -7.49 -5.54 -23.78
CA ALA A 65 -7.43 -6.49 -24.89
C ALA A 65 -8.09 -7.82 -24.52
N THR A 66 -7.79 -8.35 -23.33
CA THR A 66 -8.31 -9.67 -22.89
C THR A 66 -9.82 -9.67 -22.64
N LEU A 67 -10.45 -8.53 -22.35
CA LEU A 67 -11.90 -8.40 -22.26
C LEU A 67 -12.60 -8.49 -23.63
N GLU A 68 -12.01 -7.93 -24.68
CA GLU A 68 -12.65 -7.81 -26.00
C GLU A 68 -12.24 -8.91 -26.99
N ILE A 69 -11.07 -9.51 -26.80
CA ILE A 69 -10.45 -10.42 -27.77
C ILE A 69 -11.25 -11.70 -28.05
N ASN A 70 -12.12 -12.08 -27.13
CA ASN A 70 -12.98 -13.24 -27.25
C ASN A 70 -14.27 -12.92 -28.03
N THR A 71 -14.59 -11.64 -28.23
CA THR A 71 -15.77 -11.22 -28.99
C THR A 71 -15.57 -11.37 -30.50
N GLU A 72 -16.66 -11.26 -31.27
CA GLU A 72 -16.61 -11.24 -32.74
C GLU A 72 -16.07 -9.93 -33.32
N TYR A 73 -15.94 -8.88 -32.51
CA TYR A 73 -15.51 -7.55 -32.93
C TYR A 73 -13.99 -7.41 -33.05
N CYS A 74 -13.23 -8.39 -32.53
CA CYS A 74 -11.76 -8.38 -32.54
C CYS A 74 -11.17 -9.52 -33.38
N TYR A 75 -10.13 -9.22 -34.15
CA TYR A 75 -9.32 -10.20 -34.86
C TYR A 75 -7.92 -10.32 -34.23
N PRO A 76 -7.70 -11.27 -33.31
CA PRO A 76 -6.42 -11.37 -32.60
C PRO A 76 -5.26 -11.80 -33.49
N LYS A 77 -4.09 -11.22 -33.25
CA LYS A 77 -2.84 -11.52 -33.98
C LYS A 77 -1.67 -11.79 -33.03
N GLY A 78 -0.67 -12.50 -33.53
CA GLY A 78 0.56 -12.79 -32.79
C GLY A 78 0.26 -13.54 -31.48
N VAL A 79 0.83 -13.07 -30.38
CA VAL A 79 0.65 -13.68 -29.04
C VAL A 79 -0.81 -13.75 -28.62
N TYR A 80 -1.70 -12.94 -29.19
CA TYR A 80 -3.11 -12.90 -28.82
C TYR A 80 -3.97 -13.94 -29.57
N GLN A 81 -3.48 -14.55 -30.64
CA GLN A 81 -4.26 -15.42 -31.53
C GLN A 81 -4.92 -16.60 -30.81
N THR A 82 -4.27 -17.14 -29.78
CA THR A 82 -4.76 -18.32 -29.07
C THR A 82 -5.88 -18.03 -28.06
N TYR A 83 -6.18 -16.77 -27.72
CA TYR A 83 -7.31 -16.44 -26.84
C TYR A 83 -8.66 -16.83 -27.48
N LYS A 84 -8.83 -16.62 -28.79
CA LYS A 84 -10.05 -16.97 -29.53
C LYS A 84 -10.37 -18.47 -29.53
N ALA A 85 -9.41 -19.33 -29.18
CA ALA A 85 -9.63 -20.77 -29.11
C ALA A 85 -10.43 -21.20 -27.88
N TYR A 86 -10.70 -20.30 -26.92
CA TYR A 86 -11.40 -20.60 -25.66
C TYR A 86 -10.79 -21.75 -24.83
N ASN A 87 -9.52 -22.06 -25.08
CA ASN A 87 -8.78 -23.15 -24.41
C ASN A 87 -8.10 -22.68 -23.11
N GLY A 88 -8.46 -21.50 -22.59
CA GLY A 88 -7.81 -20.88 -21.44
C GLY A 88 -6.36 -20.45 -21.70
N PHE A 89 -5.53 -20.45 -20.65
CA PHE A 89 -4.13 -20.09 -20.75
C PHE A 89 -3.30 -21.23 -21.35
N VAL A 90 -2.89 -21.07 -22.61
CA VAL A 90 -2.19 -22.12 -23.37
C VAL A 90 -0.67 -21.93 -23.45
N ASN A 91 -0.13 -20.82 -22.95
CA ASN A 91 1.31 -20.57 -22.91
C ASN A 91 1.71 -19.65 -21.75
N SER A 92 3.00 -19.62 -21.43
CA SER A 92 3.57 -18.81 -20.34
C SER A 92 3.33 -17.32 -20.49
N THR A 93 3.34 -16.79 -21.71
CA THR A 93 3.11 -15.35 -21.94
C THR A 93 1.70 -14.93 -21.54
N HIS A 94 0.70 -15.78 -21.79
CA HIS A 94 -0.69 -15.53 -21.39
C HIS A 94 -0.84 -15.55 -19.87
N ILE A 95 -0.23 -16.54 -19.23
CA ILE A 95 -0.23 -16.71 -17.78
C ILE A 95 0.38 -15.45 -17.13
N THR A 96 1.61 -15.09 -17.50
CA THR A 96 2.32 -13.96 -16.89
C THR A 96 1.60 -12.62 -17.08
N ARG A 97 0.99 -12.40 -18.24
CA ARG A 97 0.25 -11.16 -18.50
C ARG A 97 -1.01 -11.07 -17.63
N SER A 98 -1.77 -12.16 -17.56
CA SER A 98 -3.00 -12.20 -16.76
C SER A 98 -2.69 -12.16 -15.26
N GLU A 99 -1.64 -12.86 -14.83
CA GLU A 99 -1.11 -12.82 -13.47
C GLU A 99 -0.70 -11.40 -13.07
N SER A 100 -0.06 -10.63 -13.97
CA SER A 100 0.33 -9.25 -13.68
C SER A 100 -0.88 -8.35 -13.43
N ASN A 101 -1.92 -8.44 -14.27
CA ASN A 101 -3.16 -7.69 -14.05
C ASN A 101 -3.84 -8.12 -12.74
N TRP A 102 -4.02 -9.43 -12.53
CA TRP A 102 -4.62 -10.02 -11.34
C TRP A 102 -3.91 -9.60 -10.04
N THR A 103 -2.59 -9.75 -10.00
CA THR A 103 -1.76 -9.40 -8.83
C THR A 103 -1.91 -7.92 -8.48
N ASN A 104 -1.91 -7.04 -9.48
CA ASN A 104 -2.06 -5.61 -9.26
C ASN A 104 -3.48 -5.23 -8.78
N LEU A 105 -4.53 -5.89 -9.26
CA LEU A 105 -5.90 -5.71 -8.76
C LEU A 105 -6.00 -6.08 -7.27
N TYR A 106 -5.46 -7.24 -6.87
CA TYR A 106 -5.44 -7.65 -5.46
C TYR A 106 -4.58 -6.73 -4.59
N LYS A 107 -3.47 -6.22 -5.12
CA LYS A 107 -2.63 -5.25 -4.42
C LYS A 107 -3.35 -3.92 -4.20
N ALA A 108 -4.10 -3.44 -5.19
CA ALA A 108 -4.95 -2.25 -5.03
C ALA A 108 -6.05 -2.48 -3.97
N ILE A 109 -6.69 -3.66 -3.96
CA ILE A 109 -7.66 -4.05 -2.93
C ILE A 109 -7.04 -4.09 -1.54
N MET A 110 -5.83 -4.64 -1.42
CA MET A 110 -5.09 -4.67 -0.16
C MET A 110 -4.83 -3.26 0.37
N TYR A 111 -4.36 -2.33 -0.46
CA TYR A 111 -4.18 -0.93 -0.05
C TYR A 111 -5.47 -0.26 0.40
N CYS A 112 -6.58 -0.51 -0.32
CA CYS A 112 -7.89 -0.02 0.12
C CYS A 112 -8.28 -0.61 1.48
N ASN A 113 -8.09 -1.91 1.69
CA ASN A 113 -8.45 -2.58 2.95
C ASN A 113 -7.65 -2.02 4.13
N THR A 114 -6.34 -1.85 3.98
CA THR A 114 -5.50 -1.27 5.03
C THR A 114 -5.97 0.13 5.39
N ALA A 115 -6.19 1.00 4.40
CA ALA A 115 -6.63 2.36 4.66
C ALA A 115 -8.03 2.42 5.31
N ILE A 116 -8.97 1.58 4.85
CA ILE A 116 -10.32 1.47 5.44
C ILE A 116 -10.28 1.01 6.90
N GLU A 117 -9.33 0.15 7.26
CA GLU A 117 -9.15 -0.32 8.63
C GLU A 117 -8.55 0.77 9.54
N LYS A 118 -7.58 1.55 9.02
CA LYS A 118 -6.76 2.45 9.85
C LYS A 118 -7.29 3.87 9.96
N LEU A 119 -7.83 4.46 8.90
CA LEU A 119 -8.35 5.84 8.90
C LEU A 119 -9.40 6.16 9.98
N PRO A 120 -10.28 5.24 10.41
CA PRO A 120 -11.23 5.53 11.49
C PRO A 120 -10.58 5.90 12.83
N ALA A 121 -9.28 5.58 13.04
CA ALA A 121 -8.54 5.92 14.24
C ALA A 121 -7.80 7.27 14.15
N ALA A 122 -7.92 7.99 13.02
CA ALA A 122 -7.30 9.29 12.83
C ALA A 122 -7.81 10.31 13.88
N THR A 123 -6.89 11.07 14.46
CA THR A 123 -7.17 12.08 15.48
C THR A 123 -7.04 13.51 14.98
N GLU A 124 -6.40 13.72 13.82
CA GLU A 124 -6.18 15.04 13.21
C GLU A 124 -7.13 15.33 12.04
N MET A 125 -8.25 14.60 11.96
CA MET A 125 -9.28 14.74 10.92
C MET A 125 -10.68 14.78 11.54
N THR A 126 -11.58 15.51 10.91
CA THR A 126 -13.01 15.50 11.26
C THR A 126 -13.69 14.21 10.77
N GLU A 127 -14.80 13.83 11.41
CA GLU A 127 -15.61 12.68 10.97
C GLU A 127 -16.06 12.81 9.50
N ALA A 128 -16.37 14.03 9.05
CA ALA A 128 -16.79 14.31 7.69
C ALA A 128 -15.65 14.07 6.67
N GLU A 129 -14.42 14.49 7.01
CA GLU A 129 -13.24 14.23 6.17
C GLU A 129 -12.90 12.74 6.12
N ILE A 130 -12.91 12.05 7.26
CA ILE A 130 -12.70 10.60 7.32
C ILE A 130 -13.76 9.89 6.46
N ALA A 131 -15.03 10.26 6.58
CA ALA A 131 -16.12 9.67 5.80
C ALA A 131 -15.93 9.87 4.29
N ALA A 132 -15.44 11.02 3.85
CA ALA A 132 -15.16 11.30 2.45
C ALA A 132 -14.09 10.34 1.89
N TYR A 133 -12.93 10.23 2.54
CA TYR A 133 -11.86 9.33 2.11
C TYR A 133 -12.25 7.85 2.18
N LEU A 134 -13.00 7.43 3.21
CA LEU A 134 -13.56 6.08 3.27
C LEU A 134 -14.51 5.80 2.10
N GLY A 135 -15.27 6.80 1.65
CA GLY A 135 -16.11 6.71 0.46
C GLY A 135 -15.30 6.39 -0.80
N GLU A 136 -14.23 7.15 -1.04
CA GLU A 136 -13.33 6.93 -2.18
C GLU A 136 -12.68 5.54 -2.14
N LEU A 137 -12.12 5.15 -0.99
CA LEU A 137 -11.48 3.83 -0.82
C LEU A 137 -12.45 2.67 -1.02
N ARG A 138 -13.69 2.80 -0.53
CA ARG A 138 -14.74 1.79 -0.73
C ARG A 138 -15.14 1.69 -2.20
N PHE A 139 -15.25 2.83 -2.89
CA PHE A 139 -15.50 2.84 -4.33
C PHE A 139 -14.37 2.15 -5.10
N LEU A 140 -13.11 2.53 -4.86
CA LEU A 140 -11.95 1.92 -5.52
C LEU A 140 -11.87 0.41 -5.25
N ARG A 141 -12.09 -0.02 -4.00
CA ARG A 141 -12.14 -1.44 -3.66
C ARG A 141 -13.25 -2.17 -4.42
N GLY A 142 -14.46 -1.61 -4.42
CA GLY A 142 -15.61 -2.16 -5.14
C GLY A 142 -15.38 -2.25 -6.65
N PHE A 143 -14.78 -1.21 -7.24
CA PHE A 143 -14.42 -1.16 -8.65
C PHE A 143 -13.42 -2.27 -9.02
N ASN A 144 -12.40 -2.50 -8.19
CA ASN A 144 -11.43 -3.58 -8.41
C ASN A 144 -12.09 -4.96 -8.25
N TYR A 145 -12.95 -5.18 -7.25
CA TYR A 145 -13.72 -6.43 -7.14
C TYR A 145 -14.61 -6.68 -8.36
N PHE A 146 -15.33 -5.66 -8.81
CA PHE A 146 -16.18 -5.76 -10.00
C PHE A 146 -15.40 -6.19 -11.23
N ASN A 147 -14.18 -5.65 -11.41
CA ASN A 147 -13.34 -6.04 -12.53
C ASN A 147 -12.72 -7.43 -12.38
N LEU A 148 -12.35 -7.85 -11.16
CA LEU A 148 -11.87 -9.23 -10.92
C LEU A 148 -12.89 -10.30 -11.27
N VAL A 149 -14.19 -10.06 -11.02
CA VAL A 149 -15.23 -11.04 -11.33
C VAL A 149 -15.48 -11.19 -12.83
N LYS A 150 -15.21 -10.13 -13.61
CA LYS A 150 -15.41 -10.14 -15.07
C LYS A 150 -14.17 -10.58 -15.85
N TYR A 151 -12.99 -10.49 -15.21
CA TYR A 151 -11.69 -10.70 -15.84
C TYR A 151 -11.39 -12.18 -16.06
#